data_AF-A0A943HMR2-F1
#
_entry.id   AF-A0A943HMR2-F1
#
_cell.length_a   1.000
_cell.length_b   1.000
_cell.length_c   1.000
_cell.angle_alpha   90.00
_cell.angle_beta   90.00
_cell.angle_gamma   90.00
#
_symmetry.space_group_name_H-M   'P 1'
#
loop_
_entity.id
_entity.type
_entity.pdbx_description
1 polymer ?
#
loop_
_entity_poly.entity_id
_entity_poly.type
_entity_poly.pdbx_seq_one_letter_code
_entity_poly.pdbx_strand_id
1 'polypeptide(L)'
;MKNNAKTKISLVSILVILGVAARMMRVIHRQQIREQNRQTIQTTNKVAEFQKTLDEEETKKRNETFNKIYNESLVRNKFENCQKADELHGLGQRTGQFYIYNFEKKEEILLENTDQAFVLPIRNKSDNVTFQAIFAHKDGQWHIMKPDGSSQLQLGEANISAESKFVIENNVLDYDQ
;
A
#
# COMPACT_ATOMS: atom_id res chain seq x y z
N MET A 1 36.98 -24.31 -51.83
CA MET A 1 36.41 -25.18 -50.77
C MET A 1 35.66 -24.28 -49.79
N LYS A 2 34.35 -24.48 -49.60
CA LYS A 2 33.49 -23.62 -48.77
C LYS A 2 33.14 -24.40 -47.51
N ASN A 3 33.71 -24.03 -46.37
CA ASN A 3 33.50 -24.74 -45.11
C ASN A 3 32.22 -24.25 -44.44
N ASN A 4 31.16 -25.06 -44.48
CA ASN A 4 29.93 -24.81 -43.73
C ASN A 4 30.13 -25.28 -42.28
N ALA A 5 30.50 -24.36 -41.39
CA ALA A 5 30.50 -24.63 -39.95
C ALA A 5 29.04 -24.77 -39.47
N LYS A 6 28.57 -26.01 -39.27
CA LYS A 6 27.31 -26.27 -38.56
C LYS A 6 27.55 -26.11 -37.07
N THR A 7 27.09 -25.00 -36.48
CA THR A 7 27.14 -24.75 -35.04
C THR A 7 26.32 -25.81 -34.31
N LYS A 8 26.99 -26.77 -33.66
CA LYS A 8 26.33 -27.76 -32.78
C LYS A 8 26.04 -27.07 -31.44
N ILE A 9 24.84 -26.51 -31.30
CA ILE A 9 24.37 -25.96 -30.03
C ILE A 9 23.98 -27.16 -29.14
N SER A 10 24.65 -27.32 -28.00
CA SER A 10 24.36 -28.36 -27.03
C SER A 10 23.00 -28.12 -26.36
N LEU A 11 22.25 -29.20 -26.10
CA LEU A 11 20.93 -29.15 -25.45
C LEU A 11 20.99 -28.45 -24.07
N VAL A 12 22.11 -28.59 -23.36
CA VAL A 12 22.37 -27.92 -22.06
C VAL A 12 22.47 -26.41 -22.24
N SER A 13 23.07 -25.93 -23.34
CA SER A 13 23.17 -24.51 -23.66
C SER A 13 21.79 -23.88 -23.93
N ILE A 14 20.88 -24.63 -24.56
CA ILE A 14 19.51 -24.19 -24.82
C ILE A 14 18.71 -24.04 -23.52
N LEU A 15 18.83 -24.97 -22.58
CA LEU A 15 18.16 -24.91 -21.28
C LEU A 15 18.61 -23.72 -20.42
N VAL A 16 19.91 -23.40 -20.43
CA VAL A 16 20.44 -22.22 -19.73
C VAL A 16 19.91 -20.92 -20.33
N ILE A 17 19.87 -20.81 -21.67
CA ILE A 17 19.32 -19.63 -22.36
C ILE A 17 17.82 -19.46 -22.07
N LEU A 18 17.05 -20.56 -22.10
CA LEU A 18 15.61 -20.54 -21.78
C LEU A 18 15.36 -20.14 -20.31
N GLY A 19 16.16 -20.63 -19.36
CA GLY A 19 16.06 -20.26 -17.95
C GLY A 19 16.34 -18.77 -17.70
N VAL A 20 17.35 -18.21 -18.38
CA VAL A 20 17.68 -16.77 -18.30
C VAL A 20 16.59 -15.92 -18.97
N ALA A 21 16.07 -16.34 -20.13
CA ALA A 21 14.97 -15.65 -20.82
C ALA A 21 13.68 -15.64 -19.99
N ALA A 22 13.31 -16.76 -19.34
CA ALA A 22 12.17 -16.84 -18.45
C ALA A 22 12.34 -15.94 -17.21
N ARG A 23 13.55 -15.84 -16.67
CA ARG A 23 13.85 -14.93 -15.55
C ARG A 23 13.76 -13.47 -15.97
N MET A 24 14.27 -13.12 -17.15
CA MET A 24 14.15 -11.76 -17.70
C MET A 24 12.69 -11.39 -18.02
N MET A 25 11.90 -12.29 -18.59
CA MET A 25 10.45 -12.06 -18.81
C MET A 25 9.70 -11.79 -17.51
N ARG A 26 9.98 -12.53 -16.42
CA ARG A 26 9.38 -12.22 -15.10
C ARG A 26 9.82 -10.86 -14.54
N VAL A 27 11.05 -10.41 -14.83
CA VAL A 27 11.53 -9.10 -14.41
C VAL A 27 10.87 -8.00 -15.21
N ILE A 28 10.83 -8.12 -16.54
CA ILE A 28 10.19 -7.17 -17.45
C ILE A 28 8.69 -7.05 -17.15
N HIS A 29 8.00 -8.17 -16.95
CA HIS A 29 6.57 -8.15 -16.62
C HIS A 29 6.29 -7.47 -15.28
N ARG A 30 7.14 -7.70 -14.26
CA ARG A 30 7.06 -6.97 -13.00
C ARG A 30 7.33 -5.47 -13.18
N GLN A 31 8.28 -5.10 -14.03
CA GLN A 31 8.55 -3.69 -14.35
C GLN A 31 7.37 -3.05 -15.08
N GLN A 32 6.75 -3.73 -16.04
CA GLN A 32 5.56 -3.24 -16.75
C GLN A 32 4.36 -3.05 -15.83
N ILE A 33 4.06 -4.02 -14.97
CA ILE A 33 2.98 -3.89 -13.96
C ILE A 33 3.26 -2.70 -13.04
N ARG A 34 4.53 -2.50 -12.64
CA ARG A 34 4.93 -1.37 -11.79
C ARG A 34 4.79 -0.04 -12.51
N GLU A 35 5.23 0.07 -13.76
CA GLU A 35 5.08 1.28 -14.56
C GLU A 35 3.61 1.61 -14.82
N GLN A 36 2.77 0.59 -15.08
CA GLN A 36 1.32 0.77 -15.17
C GLN A 36 0.73 1.26 -13.85
N ASN A 37 1.05 0.61 -12.72
CA ASN A 37 0.58 1.07 -11.40
C ASN A 37 1.04 2.49 -11.08
N ARG A 38 2.29 2.82 -11.41
CA ARG A 38 2.87 4.15 -11.22
C ARG A 38 2.12 5.19 -12.05
N GLN A 39 1.83 4.90 -13.31
CA GLN A 39 1.04 5.79 -14.17
C GLN A 39 -0.39 5.97 -13.64
N THR A 40 -1.05 4.90 -13.22
CA THR A 40 -2.42 4.96 -12.66
C THR A 40 -2.47 5.82 -11.39
N ILE A 41 -1.52 5.62 -10.47
CA ILE A 41 -1.42 6.42 -9.24
C ILE A 41 -1.15 7.89 -9.61
N GLN A 42 -0.17 8.17 -10.46
CA GLN A 42 0.22 9.55 -10.81
C GLN A 42 -0.85 10.36 -11.54
N THR A 43 -1.66 9.71 -12.39
CA THR A 43 -2.69 10.40 -13.19
C THR A 43 -3.91 10.79 -12.36
N THR A 44 -4.13 10.12 -11.22
CA THR A 44 -5.33 10.28 -10.37
C THR A 44 -5.09 11.23 -9.19
N ASN A 45 -3.86 11.66 -8.97
CA ASN A 45 -3.39 12.17 -7.69
C ASN A 45 -3.65 13.66 -7.45
N LYS A 46 -4.52 13.98 -6.49
CA LYS A 46 -4.56 15.28 -5.75
C LYS A 46 -3.67 15.23 -4.50
N VAL A 47 -2.43 14.77 -4.62
CA VAL A 47 -1.52 14.51 -3.47
C VAL A 47 -1.18 15.77 -2.66
N ALA A 48 -1.30 16.97 -3.23
CA ALA A 48 -1.11 18.21 -2.49
C ALA A 48 -2.11 18.39 -1.33
N GLU A 49 -3.38 18.00 -1.52
CA GLU A 49 -4.39 18.04 -0.45
C GLU A 49 -4.11 16.95 0.61
N PHE A 50 -3.63 15.78 0.18
CA PHE A 50 -3.22 14.69 1.06
C PHE A 50 -2.04 15.08 1.96
N GLN A 51 -0.99 15.69 1.39
CA GLN A 51 0.18 16.11 2.15
C GLN A 51 -0.17 17.16 3.21
N LYS A 52 -1.03 18.12 2.87
CA LYS A 52 -1.49 19.13 3.82
C LYS A 52 -2.20 18.51 5.02
N THR A 53 -3.06 17.51 4.80
CA THR A 53 -3.75 16.80 5.90
C THR A 53 -2.78 16.00 6.80
N LEU A 54 -1.71 15.46 6.23
CA LEU A 54 -0.69 14.74 6.99
C LEU A 54 0.12 15.70 7.88
N ASP A 55 0.54 16.83 7.33
CA ASP A 55 1.31 17.84 8.07
C ASP A 55 0.49 18.42 9.25
N GLU A 56 -0.83 18.58 9.06
CA GLU A 56 -1.79 19.00 10.10
C GLU A 56 -1.98 17.92 11.19
N GLU A 57 -2.06 16.64 10.82
CA GLU A 57 -2.13 15.54 11.79
C GLU A 57 -0.83 15.38 12.59
N GLU A 58 0.34 15.54 11.96
CA GLU A 58 1.63 15.52 12.65
C GLU A 58 1.81 16.69 13.61
N THR A 59 1.32 17.89 13.27
CA THR A 59 1.36 19.04 14.19
C THR A 59 0.42 18.84 15.38
N LYS A 60 -0.73 18.18 15.17
CA LYS A 60 -1.67 17.84 16.26
C LYS A 60 -1.10 16.79 17.23
N LYS A 61 -0.27 15.84 16.74
CA LYS A 61 0.45 14.85 17.57
C LYS A 61 1.46 15.46 18.56
N ARG A 62 1.85 16.73 18.40
CA ARG A 62 2.85 17.39 19.27
C ARG A 62 2.26 17.98 20.55
N ASN A 63 0.94 18.09 20.65
CA ASN A 63 0.27 18.58 21.85
C ASN A 63 -0.62 17.49 22.45
N GLU A 64 -0.31 17.15 23.71
CA GLU A 64 -1.08 16.33 24.66
C GLU A 64 -0.84 14.81 24.61
N THR A 65 -0.06 14.33 25.57
CA THR A 65 -0.24 13.12 26.40
C THR A 65 -1.26 12.03 25.96
N PHE A 66 -1.09 11.40 24.79
CA PHE A 66 -1.96 10.29 24.33
C PHE A 66 -1.42 8.87 24.60
N ASN A 67 -0.43 8.71 25.47
CA ASN A 67 0.18 7.40 25.78
C ASN A 67 -0.67 6.45 26.65
N LYS A 68 -2.02 6.57 26.68
CA LYS A 68 -2.88 5.79 27.59
C LYS A 68 -4.10 5.11 26.96
N ILE A 69 -4.36 5.29 25.67
CA ILE A 69 -5.66 4.91 25.07
C ILE A 69 -5.65 3.52 24.39
N TYR A 70 -4.49 2.97 24.01
CA TYR A 70 -4.43 1.65 23.39
C TYR A 70 -4.48 0.51 24.42
N ASN A 71 -5.69 0.01 24.70
CA ASN A 71 -5.89 -1.20 25.49
C ASN A 71 -6.06 -2.41 24.57
N GLU A 72 -4.96 -3.12 24.31
CA GLU A 72 -4.93 -4.32 23.46
C GLU A 72 -6.00 -5.35 23.79
N SER A 73 -6.34 -5.52 25.06
CA SER A 73 -7.31 -6.54 25.50
C SER A 73 -8.75 -6.24 25.01
N LEU A 74 -9.13 -4.97 24.94
CA LEU A 74 -10.46 -4.56 24.47
C LEU A 74 -10.59 -4.72 22.95
N VAL A 75 -9.52 -4.45 22.23
CA VAL A 75 -9.46 -4.57 20.76
C VAL A 75 -9.50 -6.04 20.34
N ARG A 76 -8.72 -6.92 21.01
CA ARG A 76 -8.69 -8.36 20.73
C ARG A 76 -10.02 -9.07 20.92
N ASN A 77 -10.90 -8.57 21.79
CA ASN A 77 -12.24 -9.15 21.97
C ASN A 77 -13.22 -8.76 20.86
N LYS A 78 -12.95 -7.70 20.09
CA LYS A 78 -13.86 -7.15 19.08
C LYS A 78 -13.55 -7.59 17.66
N PHE A 79 -12.27 -7.83 17.36
CA PHE A 79 -11.79 -8.13 16.02
C PHE A 79 -10.93 -9.39 16.01
N GLU A 80 -11.00 -10.14 14.92
CA GLU A 80 -10.12 -11.29 14.66
C GLU A 80 -8.68 -10.81 14.42
N ASN A 81 -8.54 -9.67 13.74
CA ASN A 81 -7.28 -8.97 13.53
C ASN A 81 -7.51 -7.46 13.65
N CYS A 82 -6.58 -6.75 14.27
CA CYS A 82 -6.58 -5.30 14.29
C CYS A 82 -5.16 -4.77 14.09
N GLN A 83 -4.97 -3.90 13.11
CA GLN A 83 -3.72 -3.22 12.83
C GLN A 83 -3.84 -1.74 13.19
N LYS A 84 -2.90 -1.21 13.96
CA LYS A 84 -2.88 0.20 14.36
C LYS A 84 -2.36 1.05 13.19
N ALA A 85 -3.13 2.06 12.76
CA ALA A 85 -2.71 3.01 11.74
C ALA A 85 -2.14 4.30 12.38
N ASP A 86 -2.78 4.77 13.44
CA ASP A 86 -2.27 5.88 14.24
C ASP A 86 -2.68 5.71 15.72
N GLU A 87 -2.41 6.71 16.55
CA GLU A 87 -2.74 6.66 17.99
C GLU A 87 -4.24 6.53 18.30
N LEU A 88 -5.10 7.02 17.41
CA LEU A 88 -6.55 7.07 17.55
C LEU A 88 -7.27 6.05 16.67
N HIS A 89 -6.68 5.59 15.57
CA HIS A 89 -7.35 4.77 14.58
C HIS A 89 -6.60 3.48 14.23
N GLY A 90 -7.38 2.43 13.97
CA GLY A 90 -6.88 1.16 13.46
C GLY A 90 -7.83 0.53 12.45
N LEU A 91 -7.30 -0.44 11.70
CA LEU A 91 -8.04 -1.29 10.79
C LEU A 91 -8.39 -2.60 11.50
N GLY A 92 -9.67 -2.78 11.82
CA GLY A 92 -10.21 -4.01 12.37
C GLY A 92 -10.78 -4.93 11.29
N GLN A 93 -10.63 -6.24 11.47
CA GLN A 93 -11.27 -7.27 10.65
C GLN A 93 -12.11 -8.18 11.53
N ARG A 94 -13.37 -8.42 11.13
CA ARG A 94 -14.28 -9.36 11.78
C ARG A 94 -15.18 -9.98 10.73
N THR A 95 -15.31 -11.30 10.73
CA THR A 95 -16.17 -12.05 9.82
C THR A 95 -15.95 -11.70 8.35
N GLY A 96 -14.68 -11.51 7.95
CA GLY A 96 -14.29 -11.11 6.59
C GLY A 96 -14.60 -9.66 6.21
N GLN A 97 -15.20 -8.86 7.09
CA GLN A 97 -15.47 -7.44 6.89
C GLN A 97 -14.39 -6.57 7.51
N PHE A 98 -14.16 -5.39 6.94
CA PHE A 98 -13.17 -4.42 7.39
C PHE A 98 -13.83 -3.20 8.04
N TYR A 99 -13.21 -2.69 9.10
CA TYR A 99 -13.70 -1.56 9.87
C TYR A 99 -12.56 -0.59 10.16
N ILE A 100 -12.83 0.71 10.11
CA ILE A 100 -12.01 1.70 10.80
C ILE A 100 -12.52 1.78 12.23
N TYR A 101 -11.63 1.58 13.20
CA TYR A 101 -11.95 1.65 14.62
C TYR A 101 -11.28 2.85 15.25
N ASN A 102 -12.05 3.70 15.92
CA ASN A 102 -11.52 4.78 16.74
C ASN A 102 -11.34 4.29 18.18
N PHE A 103 -10.10 4.22 18.67
CA PHE A 103 -9.77 3.70 20.00
C PHE A 103 -10.28 4.57 21.15
N GLU A 104 -10.33 5.89 20.95
CA GLU A 104 -10.76 6.85 21.97
C GLU A 104 -12.28 6.83 22.14
N LYS A 105 -13.01 6.98 21.04
CA LYS A 105 -14.48 7.01 21.00
C LYS A 105 -15.10 5.61 21.09
N LYS A 106 -14.31 4.57 20.82
CA LYS A 106 -14.75 3.16 20.71
C LYS A 106 -15.81 2.95 19.62
N GLU A 107 -15.71 3.74 18.56
CA GLU A 107 -16.63 3.74 17.42
C GLU A 107 -16.06 2.88 16.28
N GLU A 108 -16.95 2.18 15.58
CA GLU A 108 -16.65 1.30 14.44
C GLU A 108 -17.32 1.86 13.18
N ILE A 109 -16.57 2.01 12.11
CA ILE A 109 -17.08 2.40 10.79
C ILE A 109 -16.83 1.25 9.83
N LEU A 110 -17.90 0.66 9.30
CA LEU A 110 -17.82 -0.39 8.30
C LEU A 110 -17.30 0.18 6.98
N LEU A 111 -16.27 -0.46 6.41
CA LEU A 111 -15.81 -0.16 5.06
C LEU A 111 -16.65 -0.97 4.06
N GLU A 112 -17.81 -0.43 3.68
CA GLU A 112 -18.70 -1.06 2.71
C GLU A 112 -18.01 -1.33 1.37
N ASN A 113 -18.39 -2.43 0.71
CA ASN A 113 -17.87 -2.87 -0.59
C ASN A 113 -16.34 -3.01 -0.65
N THR A 114 -15.73 -3.36 0.49
CA THR A 114 -14.28 -3.58 0.60
C THR A 114 -13.98 -5.07 0.65
N ASP A 115 -13.20 -5.56 -0.30
CA ASP A 115 -12.77 -6.97 -0.35
C ASP A 115 -11.36 -7.17 0.24
N GLN A 116 -10.54 -6.12 0.29
CA GLN A 116 -9.20 -6.13 0.90
C GLN A 116 -8.89 -4.79 1.57
N ALA A 117 -8.21 -4.83 2.70
CA ALA A 117 -7.66 -3.63 3.32
C ALA A 117 -6.36 -3.92 4.08
N PHE A 118 -5.48 -2.93 4.11
CA PHE A 118 -4.17 -3.01 4.75
C PHE A 118 -3.83 -1.69 5.47
N VAL A 119 -3.02 -1.79 6.52
CA VAL A 119 -2.31 -0.63 7.06
C VAL A 119 -0.91 -0.64 6.46
N LEU A 120 -0.58 0.35 5.62
CA LEU A 120 0.68 0.38 4.87
C LEU A 120 1.47 1.66 5.15
N PRO A 121 2.82 1.57 5.16
CA PRO A 121 3.67 2.72 5.43
C PRO A 121 3.79 3.62 4.21
N ILE A 122 3.78 4.93 4.47
CA ILE A 122 4.08 5.98 3.51
C ILE A 122 5.19 6.85 4.09
N ARG A 123 6.31 6.92 3.38
CA ARG A 123 7.47 7.73 3.75
C ARG A 123 7.45 9.06 3.03
N ASN A 124 7.41 10.16 3.77
CA ASN A 124 7.67 11.48 3.20
C ASN A 124 9.18 11.62 2.97
N LYS A 125 9.59 11.83 1.72
CA LYS A 125 11.02 11.90 1.38
C LYS A 125 11.67 13.23 1.78
N SER A 126 10.88 14.29 1.98
CA SER A 126 11.41 15.62 2.30
C SER A 126 12.01 15.68 3.71
N ASP A 127 11.39 15.00 4.66
CA ASP A 127 11.78 14.97 6.08
C ASP A 127 12.17 13.55 6.56
N ASN A 128 12.03 12.55 5.68
CA ASN A 128 12.26 11.13 5.94
C ASN A 128 11.39 10.55 7.07
N VAL A 129 10.22 11.15 7.31
CA VAL A 129 9.24 10.66 8.27
C VAL A 129 8.36 9.60 7.61
N THR A 130 8.02 8.54 8.35
CA THR A 130 7.11 7.48 7.88
C THR A 130 5.86 7.46 8.74
N PHE A 131 4.70 7.55 8.10
CA PHE A 131 3.40 7.36 8.75
C PHE A 131 2.72 6.13 8.16
N GLN A 132 1.72 5.62 8.85
CA GLN A 132 0.91 4.49 8.38
C GLN A 132 -0.43 5.03 7.91
N ALA A 133 -0.97 4.46 6.83
CA ALA A 133 -2.29 4.83 6.31
C ALA A 133 -3.13 3.57 6.03
N ILE A 134 -4.44 3.72 6.09
CA ILE A 134 -5.38 2.64 5.78
C ILE A 134 -5.65 2.65 4.28
N PHE A 135 -5.27 1.57 3.60
CA PHE A 135 -5.58 1.30 2.21
C PHE A 135 -6.75 0.33 2.14
N ALA A 136 -7.77 0.66 1.37
CA ALA A 136 -8.93 -0.21 1.14
C ALA A 136 -9.16 -0.38 -0.36
N HIS A 137 -9.33 -1.62 -0.80
CA HIS A 137 -9.82 -1.94 -2.13
C HIS A 137 -11.35 -1.95 -2.07
N LYS A 138 -11.93 -0.81 -2.43
CA LYS A 138 -13.35 -0.51 -2.31
C LYS A 138 -13.93 -0.25 -3.69
N ASP A 139 -15.09 -0.82 -3.98
CA ASP A 139 -15.79 -0.63 -5.26
C ASP A 139 -14.90 -0.96 -6.48
N GLY A 140 -13.97 -1.93 -6.33
CA GLY A 140 -13.06 -2.38 -7.38
C GLY A 140 -11.81 -1.51 -7.58
N GLN A 141 -11.55 -0.55 -6.70
CA GLN A 141 -10.37 0.32 -6.79
C GLN A 141 -9.72 0.55 -5.43
N TRP A 142 -8.42 0.88 -5.44
CA TRP A 142 -7.70 1.21 -4.22
C TRP A 142 -7.94 2.65 -3.79
N HIS A 143 -8.11 2.84 -2.49
CA HIS A 143 -8.26 4.13 -1.85
C HIS A 143 -7.39 4.20 -0.61
N ILE A 144 -6.81 5.37 -0.35
CA ILE A 144 -6.38 5.76 1.00
C ILE A 144 -7.59 6.34 1.71
N MET A 145 -7.89 5.82 2.90
CA MET A 145 -9.10 6.14 3.64
C MET A 145 -8.86 7.22 4.70
N LYS A 146 -9.84 8.10 4.87
CA LYS A 146 -9.94 8.99 6.04
C LYS A 146 -10.51 8.22 7.24
N PRO A 147 -10.31 8.72 8.47
CA PRO A 147 -10.90 8.13 9.68
C PRO A 147 -12.44 7.99 9.68
N ASP A 148 -13.14 8.82 8.90
CA ASP A 148 -14.61 8.76 8.76
C ASP A 148 -15.10 7.71 7.75
N GLY A 149 -14.19 6.92 7.16
CA GLY A 149 -14.52 5.90 6.15
C GLY A 149 -14.69 6.44 4.73
N SER A 150 -14.51 7.74 4.50
CA SER A 150 -14.51 8.32 3.15
C SER A 150 -13.13 8.19 2.47
N SER A 151 -13.13 8.21 1.13
CA SER A 151 -11.89 8.19 0.34
C SER A 151 -11.14 9.51 0.49
N GLN A 152 -9.88 9.45 0.91
CA GLN A 152 -8.94 10.57 0.90
C GLN A 152 -8.25 10.71 -0.46
N LEU A 153 -7.78 9.58 -1.01
CA LEU A 153 -7.08 9.53 -2.28
C LEU A 153 -7.42 8.24 -3.02
N GLN A 154 -7.80 8.34 -4.29
CA GLN A 154 -8.09 7.20 -5.17
C GLN A 154 -6.84 6.83 -5.96
N LEU A 155 -6.50 5.55 -5.96
CA LEU A 155 -5.30 4.99 -6.58
C LEU A 155 -5.61 4.09 -7.79
N GLY A 156 -6.89 3.87 -8.08
CA GLY A 156 -7.36 3.04 -9.18
C GLY A 156 -7.07 1.55 -8.97
N GLU A 157 -6.94 0.79 -10.06
CA GLU A 157 -6.72 -0.67 -10.05
C GLU A 157 -5.24 -1.06 -9.81
N ALA A 158 -4.52 -0.29 -9.00
CA ALA A 158 -3.11 -0.58 -8.70
C ALA A 158 -2.95 -1.95 -8.00
N ASN A 159 -1.86 -2.67 -8.29
CA ASN A 159 -1.56 -3.92 -7.59
C ASN A 159 -0.92 -3.64 -6.21
N ILE A 160 -1.76 -3.46 -5.19
CA ILE A 160 -1.36 -3.22 -3.79
C ILE A 160 -1.54 -4.51 -2.97
N SER A 161 -0.57 -4.79 -2.09
CA SER A 161 -0.57 -5.95 -1.20
C SER A 161 -0.15 -5.55 0.21
N ALA A 162 -0.28 -6.46 1.18
CA ALA A 162 0.17 -6.25 2.56
C ALA A 162 1.67 -5.88 2.68
N GLU A 163 2.49 -6.22 1.69
CA GLU A 163 3.94 -5.94 1.67
C GLU A 163 4.30 -4.64 0.92
N SER A 164 3.31 -3.94 0.37
CA SER A 164 3.54 -2.70 -0.37
C SER A 164 4.01 -1.58 0.56
N LYS A 165 4.94 -0.78 0.07
CA LYS A 165 5.46 0.42 0.75
C LYS A 165 5.36 1.58 -0.21
N PHE A 166 5.12 2.77 0.31
CA PHE A 166 4.96 3.97 -0.50
C PHE A 166 5.85 5.11 -0.04
N VAL A 167 6.16 6.00 -0.97
CA VAL A 167 6.93 7.22 -0.74
C VAL A 167 6.18 8.40 -1.34
N ILE A 168 6.22 9.54 -0.65
CA ILE A 168 5.81 10.83 -1.22
C ILE A 168 7.05 11.64 -1.50
N GLU A 169 7.18 12.07 -2.76
CA GLU A 169 8.21 12.99 -3.21
C GLU A 169 7.59 13.97 -4.21
N ASN A 170 7.85 15.26 -4.06
CA ASN A 170 7.35 16.31 -4.96
C ASN A 170 5.82 16.26 -5.19
N ASN A 171 5.06 16.02 -4.12
CA ASN A 171 3.60 15.84 -4.18
C ASN A 171 3.17 14.69 -5.11
N VAL A 172 3.94 13.61 -5.15
CA VAL A 172 3.57 12.40 -5.88
C VAL A 172 3.72 11.21 -4.95
N LEU A 173 2.64 10.43 -4.79
CA LEU A 173 2.69 9.12 -4.17
C LEU A 173 3.22 8.09 -5.18
N ASP A 174 4.20 7.30 -4.78
CA ASP A 174 4.80 6.23 -5.58
C ASP A 174 5.15 5.04 -4.68
N TYR A 175 5.51 3.90 -5.27
CA TYR A 175 6.02 2.77 -4.49
C TYR A 175 7.42 3.06 -3.95
N ASP A 176 7.64 2.76 -2.67
CA ASP A 176 8.96 2.83 -2.04
C ASP A 176 9.75 1.55 -2.35
N GLN A 177 10.96 1.70 -2.91
CA GLN A 177 11.78 0.60 -3.42
C GLN A 177 12.68 -0.02 -2.35
#